data_AF-A0A4S8LKV8-F1
#
_entry.id   AF-A0A4S8LKV8-F1
#
_cell.length_a   1.000
_cell.length_b   1.000
_cell.length_c   1.000
_cell.angle_alpha   90.00
_cell.angle_beta   90.00
_cell.angle_gamma   90.00
#
_symmetry.space_group_name_H-M   'P 1'
#
loop_
_entity.id
_entity.type
_entity.pdbx_description
1 polymer ?
#
loop_
_entity_poly.entity_id
_entity_poly.type
_entity_poly.pdbx_seq_one_letter_code
_entity_poly.pdbx_strand_id
1 'polypeptide(L)'
;EEILIDFRELIGEHSGVNIADAVWETLWNFNTQNSILQIMAFIMDNATNNDTIIQAFEQKCQDHNIEFSAKSYCLRCMPHTVYLAALKVNTQSL
;
A
#
# COMPACT_ATOMS: atom_id res chain seq x y z
N GLU A 1 5.32 -17.80 7.56
CA GLU A 1 4.09 -17.59 8.33
C GLU A 1 3.61 -16.18 8.02
N GLU A 2 2.30 -15.98 7.89
CA GLU A 2 1.70 -14.66 7.62
C GLU A 2 1.17 -14.09 8.94
N ILE A 3 1.42 -12.81 9.19
CA ILE A 3 0.97 -12.13 10.40
C ILE A 3 0.06 -10.98 9.98
N LEU A 4 -1.18 -11.00 10.49
CA LEU A 4 -2.06 -9.84 10.42
C LEU A 4 -1.57 -8.80 11.43
N ILE A 5 -1.16 -7.63 10.94
CA ILE A 5 -0.67 -6.55 11.79
C ILE A 5 -1.84 -5.81 12.45
N ASP A 6 -2.85 -5.41 11.68
CA ASP A 6 -3.92 -4.54 12.19
C ASP A 6 -5.17 -4.54 11.28
N PHE A 7 -6.31 -4.16 11.87
CA PHE A 7 -7.51 -3.71 11.16
C PHE A 7 -7.85 -2.31 11.65
N ARG A 8 -7.34 -1.32 10.94
CA ARG A 8 -7.48 0.08 11.32
C ARG A 8 -8.72 0.70 10.70
N GLU A 9 -9.62 1.21 11.55
CA GLU A 9 -10.70 2.09 11.10
C GLU A 9 -10.10 3.41 10.59
N LEU A 10 -10.50 3.83 9.39
CA LEU A 10 -10.06 5.10 8.82
C LEU A 10 -11.03 6.20 9.23
N ILE A 11 -10.54 7.20 9.94
CA ILE A 11 -11.33 8.34 10.41
C ILE A 11 -11.13 9.52 9.46
N GLY A 12 -12.21 10.18 9.06
CA GLY A 12 -12.17 11.34 8.15
C GLY A 12 -12.25 10.95 6.67
N GLU A 13 -11.66 11.76 5.78
CA GLU A 13 -11.71 11.51 4.33
C GLU A 13 -10.85 10.31 3.95
N HIS A 14 -11.34 9.48 3.02
CA HIS A 14 -10.61 8.32 2.51
C HIS A 14 -9.61 8.70 1.40
N SER A 15 -8.84 9.76 1.64
CA SER A 15 -7.78 10.21 0.73
C SER A 15 -6.55 9.30 0.85
N GLY A 16 -5.72 9.24 -0.19
CA GLY A 16 -4.49 8.44 -0.15
C GLY A 16 -3.51 8.88 0.94
N VAL A 17 -3.47 10.18 1.24
CA VAL A 17 -2.65 10.72 2.33
C VAL A 17 -3.11 10.18 3.69
N ASN A 18 -4.42 10.22 3.97
CA ASN A 18 -4.96 9.71 5.24
C ASN A 18 -4.73 8.20 5.40
N ILE A 19 -4.89 7.45 4.31
CA ILE A 19 -4.59 6.01 4.33
C ILE A 19 -3.09 5.77 4.57
N ALA A 20 -2.21 6.55 3.93
CA ALA A 20 -0.76 6.46 4.16
C ALA A 20 -0.37 6.81 5.60
N ASP A 21 -1.01 7.80 6.22
CA ASP A 21 -0.85 8.14 7.65
C ASP A 21 -1.24 6.94 8.53
N ALA A 22 -2.42 6.36 8.27
CA ALA A 22 -2.92 5.23 9.00
C ALA A 22 -1.98 4.02 8.93
N VAL A 23 -1.50 3.68 7.72
CA VAL A 23 -0.53 2.59 7.49
C VAL A 23 0.80 2.87 8.17
N TRP A 24 1.33 4.10 8.02
CA TRP A 24 2.60 4.50 8.61
C TRP A 24 2.61 4.31 10.13
N GLU A 25 1.59 4.85 10.81
CA GLU A 25 1.48 4.75 12.25
C GLU A 25 1.30 3.29 12.72
N THR A 26 0.52 2.49 12.00
CA THR A 26 0.38 1.05 12.30
C THR A 26 1.74 0.34 12.21
N LEU A 27 2.51 0.57 11.14
CA LEU A 27 3.83 -0.03 10.97
C LEU A 27 4.85 0.48 11.99
N TRP A 28 4.81 1.78 12.29
CA TRP A 28 5.68 2.41 13.29
C TRP A 28 5.45 1.84 14.68
N ASN A 29 4.19 1.69 15.08
CA ASN A 29 3.78 1.12 16.36
C ASN A 29 4.07 -0.39 16.43
N PHE A 30 3.98 -1.10 15.31
CA PHE A 30 4.37 -2.50 15.24
C PHE A 30 5.89 -2.69 15.43
N ASN A 31 6.70 -1.78 14.86
CA ASN A 31 8.15 -1.93 14.82
C ASN A 31 8.91 -1.38 16.04
N THR A 32 8.24 -1.20 17.19
CA THR A 32 8.73 -0.59 18.45
C THR A 32 10.08 -1.09 19.00
N GLN A 33 10.65 -2.18 18.47
CA GLN A 33 11.93 -2.75 18.90
C GLN A 33 13.10 -2.52 17.93
N ASN A 34 12.84 -2.23 16.66
CA ASN A 34 13.88 -2.00 15.65
C ASN A 34 13.76 -0.56 15.14
N SER A 35 14.72 0.29 15.47
CA SER A 35 14.73 1.73 15.13
C SER A 35 14.71 2.05 13.62
N ILE A 36 14.61 1.05 12.74
CA ILE A 36 14.59 1.18 11.29
C ILE A 36 13.42 0.35 10.75
N LEU A 37 12.48 1.02 10.08
CA LEU A 37 11.41 0.39 9.33
C LEU A 37 11.98 -0.19 8.03
N GLN A 38 11.82 -1.51 7.84
CA GLN A 38 12.24 -2.21 6.62
C GLN A 38 10.99 -2.69 5.88
N ILE A 39 10.77 -2.14 4.68
CA ILE A 39 9.65 -2.52 3.81
C ILE A 39 10.21 -3.05 2.50
N MET A 40 9.82 -4.28 2.16
CA MET A 40 10.23 -4.89 0.89
C MET A 40 9.35 -4.43 -0.28
N ALA A 41 8.03 -4.47 -0.11
CA ALA A 41 7.07 -4.03 -1.13
C ALA A 41 5.66 -3.85 -0.52
N PHE A 42 4.87 -3.01 -1.18
CA PHE A 42 3.42 -2.96 -1.04
C PHE A 42 2.75 -3.78 -2.13
N ILE A 43 1.75 -4.57 -1.76
CA ILE A 43 0.89 -5.28 -2.71
C ILE A 43 -0.53 -4.74 -2.49
N MET A 44 -1.07 -4.04 -3.48
CA MET A 44 -2.42 -3.45 -3.41
C MET A 44 -3.18 -3.70 -4.71
N ASP A 45 -4.50 -3.49 -4.70
CA ASP A 45 -5.31 -3.61 -5.91
C ASP A 45 -4.97 -2.52 -6.96
N ASN A 46 -5.64 -2.58 -8.10
CA ASN A 46 -5.39 -1.66 -9.22
C ASN A 46 -6.35 -0.46 -9.17
N ALA A 47 -6.36 0.24 -8.05
CA ALA A 47 -7.12 1.48 -7.87
C ALA A 47 -6.19 2.69 -7.97
N THR A 48 -6.65 3.78 -8.58
CA THR A 48 -5.84 4.99 -8.80
C THR A 48 -5.51 5.74 -7.50
N ASN A 49 -6.30 5.57 -6.45
CA ASN A 49 -5.97 6.10 -5.12
C ASN A 49 -4.74 5.41 -4.51
N ASN A 50 -4.39 4.18 -4.91
CA ASN A 50 -3.19 3.50 -4.42
C ASN A 50 -1.90 4.21 -4.85
N ASP A 51 -1.92 4.90 -5.99
CA ASP A 51 -0.78 5.72 -6.42
C ASP A 51 -0.55 6.86 -5.42
N THR A 52 -1.63 7.49 -4.95
CA THR A 52 -1.55 8.58 -3.96
C THR A 52 -1.14 8.10 -2.58
N ILE A 53 -1.53 6.88 -2.17
CA ILE A 53 -1.08 6.27 -0.91
C ILE A 53 0.43 6.12 -0.91
N ILE A 54 0.98 5.51 -1.96
CA ILE A 54 2.41 5.16 -1.99
C ILE A 54 3.29 6.39 -2.17
N GLN A 55 2.84 7.40 -2.92
CA GLN A 55 3.53 8.68 -3.00
C GLN A 55 3.59 9.38 -1.63
N ALA A 56 2.48 9.41 -0.89
CA ALA A 56 2.45 9.97 0.45
C ALA A 56 3.33 9.17 1.43
N PHE A 57 3.37 7.85 1.29
CA PHE A 57 4.22 6.98 2.09
C PHE A 57 5.71 7.18 1.79
N GLU A 58 6.09 7.32 0.52
CA GLU A 58 7.46 7.63 0.10
C GLU A 58 7.96 8.94 0.73
N GLN A 59 7.11 9.98 0.78
CA GLN A 59 7.46 11.22 1.45
C GLN A 59 7.78 11.00 2.93
N LYS A 60 6.99 10.18 3.64
CA LYS A 60 7.27 9.85 5.05
C LYS A 60 8.57 9.10 5.24
N CYS A 61 8.87 8.16 4.34
CA CYS A 61 10.15 7.47 4.33
C CYS A 61 11.31 8.45 4.16
N GLN A 62 11.19 9.41 3.22
CA GLN A 62 12.21 10.45 3.02
C GLN A 62 12.42 11.30 4.28
N ASP A 63 11.32 11.72 4.92
CA ASP A 63 11.37 12.52 6.16
C ASP A 63 12.09 11.78 7.31
N HIS A 64 12.10 10.44 7.28
CA HIS A 64 12.73 9.57 8.27
C HIS A 64 14.03 8.91 7.77
N ASN A 65 14.57 9.33 6.62
CA ASN A 65 15.79 8.77 6.01
C ASN A 65 15.71 7.25 5.74
N ILE A 66 14.55 6.75 5.36
CA ILE A 66 14.32 5.36 4.95
C ILE A 66 14.34 5.27 3.44
N GLU A 67 15.15 4.36 2.89
CA GLU A 67 15.16 4.08 1.46
C GLU A 67 13.88 3.37 1.04
N PHE A 68 13.08 4.06 0.23
CA PHE A 68 11.84 3.53 -0.34
C PHE A 68 11.57 4.22 -1.68
N SER A 69 11.12 3.47 -2.67
CA SER A 69 10.72 4.02 -3.97
C SER A 69 9.29 3.60 -4.32
N ALA A 70 8.41 4.59 -4.47
CA ALA A 70 7.01 4.37 -4.83
C ALA A 70 6.86 3.54 -6.12
N LYS A 71 7.77 3.79 -7.07
CA LYS A 71 7.78 3.13 -8.37
C LYS A 71 8.30 1.70 -8.32
N SER A 72 9.32 1.43 -7.49
CA SER A 72 10.00 0.14 -7.49
C SER A 72 9.47 -0.85 -6.45
N TYR A 73 8.76 -0.35 -5.42
CA TYR A 73 8.31 -1.12 -4.27
C TYR A 73 6.79 -1.34 -4.25
N CYS A 74 6.07 -0.95 -5.31
CA CYS A 74 4.63 -1.17 -5.43
C CYS A 74 4.32 -2.25 -6.47
N LEU A 75 3.69 -3.34 -6.03
CA LEU A 75 3.23 -4.45 -6.83
C LEU A 75 1.70 -4.49 -6.91
N ARG A 76 1.19 -5.09 -7.99
CA ARG A 76 -0.25 -5.30 -8.17
C ARG A 76 -0.72 -6.58 -7.49
N CYS A 77 -1.89 -6.52 -6.89
CA CYS A 77 -2.59 -7.67 -6.36
C CYS A 77 -2.88 -8.68 -7.48
N MET A 78 -2.37 -9.90 -7.32
CA MET A 78 -2.52 -10.96 -8.33
C MET A 78 -3.99 -11.34 -8.54
N PRO A 79 -4.79 -11.64 -7.50
CA PRO A 79 -6.22 -11.91 -7.67
C PRO A 79 -6.98 -10.83 -8.45
N HIS A 80 -6.71 -9.55 -8.17
CA HIS A 80 -7.35 -8.44 -8.87
C HIS A 80 -6.93 -8.38 -10.35
N THR A 81 -5.65 -8.63 -10.63
CA THR A 81 -5.13 -8.69 -12.01
C THR A 81 -5.79 -9.81 -12.82
N VAL A 82 -5.93 -11.00 -12.25
CA VAL A 82 -6.61 -12.14 -12.89
C VAL A 82 -8.08 -11.83 -13.14
N TYR A 83 -8.77 -11.23 -12.16
CA TYR A 83 -10.16 -10.82 -12.32
C TYR A 83 -10.34 -9.83 -13.48
N LEU A 84 -9.51 -8.79 -13.56
CA LEU A 84 -9.56 -7.82 -14.65
C LEU A 84 -9.28 -8.46 -16.02
N ALA A 85 -8.33 -9.39 -16.09
CA ALA A 85 -8.03 -10.13 -17.33
C ALA A 85 -9.22 -10.96 -17.80
N ALA A 86 -9.87 -11.70 -16.88
CA ALA A 86 -11.06 -12.49 -17.18
C ALA A 86 -12.23 -11.59 -17.62
N LEU A 87 -12.45 -10.47 -16.92
CA LEU A 87 -13.50 -9.51 -17.26
C LEU A 87 -13.31 -8.95 -18.68
N LYS A 88 -12.07 -8.60 -19.05
CA LYS A 88 -11.73 -8.09 -20.38
C LYS A 88 -11.99 -9.11 -21.49
N VAL A 89 -11.60 -10.37 -21.30
CA VAL A 89 -11.87 -11.44 -22.28
C VAL A 89 -13.39 -11.63 -22.44
N ASN A 90 -14.13 -11.60 -21.34
CA ASN A 90 -15.58 -11.73 -21.38
C ASN A 90 -16.27 -10.56 -22.10
N THR A 91 -15.83 -9.31 -21.88
CA THR A 91 -16.41 -8.12 -22.53
C THR A 91 -16.00 -7.92 -23.98
N GLN A 92 -14.88 -8.51 -24.42
CA GLN A 92 -14.46 -8.51 -25.84
C GLN A 92 -15.11 -9.62 -26.68
N SER A 93 -15.89 -10.50 -26.04
CA SER A 93 -16.62 -11.60 -26.68
C SER A 93 -18.09 -11.25 -26.99
N LEU A 94 -18.49 -9.99 -26.72
CA LEU A 94 -19.79 -9.37 -27.05
C LEU A 94 -19.57 -8.28 -28.09
#